data_AF-A0A8T0ETB6-F1
#
_entry.id   AF-A0A8T0ETB6-F1
#
_cell.length_a   1.000
_cell.length_b   1.000
_cell.length_c   1.000
_cell.angle_alpha   90.00
_cell.angle_beta   90.00
_cell.angle_gamma   90.00
#
_symmetry.space_group_name_H-M   'P 1'
#
loop_
_entity.id
_entity.type
_entity.pdbx_description
1 polymer ?
#
loop_
_entity_poly.entity_id
_entity_poly.type
_entity_poly.pdbx_seq_one_letter_code
_entity_poly.pdbx_strand_id
1 'polypeptide(L)'
;MNDTEIFLYSALYDLSSGHKQVLLFKKGDKFLPVLNCSSNPNWAVCVDMKGNVGYVPYTYVEKKQIPVQEYLWLIDDALEKLHGDSPSISKLTREAIKNLTSIRAQLLSPRDEKTEDVVGTPVNEHITPVVDPPSGFSSPVLNSADSDKGITDQAIPDAVEETASEIKPQESEQKSALLSVVENGTQTDSINNFNVPNWLVPSLVENVRHKTLISHENSKAAVGIILDTLLDAIPMLDTLWFQLKENLHQSEVIEENAKEVIHSEDQRKLLDIFKQLWYCKNDEQQRSWPVHEDEDHISGLLVEMNNIFIDANPRVTREVIRCDEYEMVNLLVTYYQMEPRKTLRIKMLHVFLTICELDVVVVTQLLNSVLPMELARDIQDNFEDSEKVFHSTLLLSVIFSTGEKPPTGTYDFINKKFLHFIFEKLEDVVKSDDEEVGQNLLSIILAFNLHFENVQENIVLETLKEKQSAQYLTERLIFLLNREEDPCKILTENKDAENSVMKFMIDMFSFPELIDLFYLNDIKVLLGIIVRQLTDLLPGEKKRFDYLRLVKNLLKNSNYGEHLHQLEGLQKCFRFILSQEFPDEDEVTLVLEMTYEFPQWFENV
;
A
#
# COMPACT_ATOMS: atom_id res chain seq x y z
N MET A 1 -10.51 5.57 28.06
CA MET A 1 -9.46 5.95 29.02
C MET A 1 -8.19 5.26 28.54
N ASN A 2 -7.32 5.96 27.82
CA ASN A 2 -5.97 5.46 27.54
C ASN A 2 -5.08 5.96 28.67
N ASP A 3 -4.83 5.10 29.65
CA ASP A 3 -3.72 5.32 30.56
C ASP A 3 -2.43 5.22 29.73
N THR A 4 -1.82 6.36 29.43
CA THR A 4 -0.46 6.40 28.90
C THR A 4 0.44 5.73 29.95
N GLU A 5 0.79 4.46 29.75
CA GLU A 5 1.69 3.75 30.67
C GLU A 5 3.02 4.50 30.74
N ILE A 6 3.31 5.11 31.90
CA ILE A 6 4.56 5.83 32.15
C ILE A 6 5.61 4.81 32.59
N PHE A 7 6.57 4.51 31.70
CA PHE A 7 7.66 3.59 31.97
C PHE A 7 8.97 4.02 31.28
N LEU A 8 10.08 3.51 31.81
CA LEU A 8 11.40 3.55 31.18
C LEU A 8 11.90 2.13 30.91
N TYR A 9 12.86 2.00 30.01
CA TYR A 9 13.61 0.76 29.83
C TYR A 9 14.86 0.75 30.72
N SER A 10 15.14 -0.37 31.37
CA SER A 10 16.36 -0.61 32.14
C SER A 10 17.13 -1.78 31.55
N ALA A 11 18.42 -1.62 31.26
CA ALA A 11 19.26 -2.66 30.68
C ALA A 11 19.49 -3.83 31.65
N LEU A 12 19.21 -5.06 31.18
CA LEU A 12 19.44 -6.31 31.92
C LEU A 12 20.87 -6.83 31.75
N TYR A 13 21.51 -6.49 30.62
CA TYR A 13 22.82 -6.99 30.20
C TYR A 13 23.67 -5.85 29.61
N ASP A 14 24.98 -6.09 29.48
CA ASP A 14 25.89 -5.23 28.74
C ASP A 14 25.74 -5.48 27.23
N LEU A 15 25.74 -4.42 26.43
CA LEU A 15 25.70 -4.52 24.96
C LEU A 15 26.84 -3.71 24.33
N SER A 16 27.73 -4.42 23.64
CA SER A 16 28.77 -3.86 22.78
C SER A 16 28.52 -4.30 21.32
N SER A 17 28.14 -3.36 20.46
CA SER A 17 27.83 -3.59 19.03
C SER A 17 28.74 -2.75 18.13
N GLY A 18 29.01 -3.23 16.91
CA GLY A 18 29.74 -2.48 15.87
C GLY A 18 28.84 -1.59 15.00
N HIS A 19 27.52 -1.65 15.17
CA HIS A 19 26.57 -0.88 14.36
C HIS A 19 26.37 0.54 14.89
N LYS A 20 26.51 1.54 14.01
CA LYS A 20 26.45 2.98 14.35
C LYS A 20 25.11 3.45 14.93
N GLN A 21 24.02 2.72 14.72
CA GLN A 21 22.66 3.10 15.16
C GLN A 21 22.19 2.36 16.42
N VAL A 22 22.97 1.41 16.93
CA VAL A 22 22.64 0.65 18.15
C VAL A 22 23.28 1.35 19.35
N LEU A 23 22.50 1.60 20.39
CA LEU A 23 23.03 2.21 21.62
C LEU A 23 23.94 1.22 22.35
N LEU A 24 25.10 1.72 22.80
CA LEU A 24 26.05 0.97 23.61
C LEU A 24 25.77 1.26 25.09
N PHE A 25 25.53 0.22 25.87
CA PHE A 25 25.10 0.38 27.25
C PHE A 25 25.58 -0.75 28.16
N LYS A 26 25.61 -0.48 29.46
CA LYS A 26 25.89 -1.45 30.52
C LYS A 26 24.61 -1.82 31.24
N LYS A 27 24.64 -2.98 31.91
CA LYS A 27 23.58 -3.42 32.81
C LYS A 27 23.23 -2.32 33.81
N GLY A 28 21.93 -1.99 33.88
CA GLY A 28 21.37 -0.95 34.74
C GLY A 28 21.22 0.43 34.09
N ASP A 29 21.71 0.62 32.86
CA ASP A 29 21.47 1.87 32.11
C ASP A 29 19.98 2.03 31.79
N LYS A 30 19.50 3.28 31.85
CA LYS A 30 18.09 3.62 31.65
C LYS A 30 17.87 4.30 30.31
N PHE A 31 16.70 4.08 29.70
CA PHE A 31 16.33 4.68 28.42
C PHE A 31 14.88 5.15 28.41
N LEU A 32 14.65 6.30 27.78
CA LEU A 32 13.30 6.79 27.50
C LEU A 32 12.81 6.18 26.17
N PRO A 33 11.67 5.48 26.16
CA PRO A 33 11.12 4.91 24.94
C PRO A 33 10.62 6.00 23.99
N VAL A 34 10.93 5.87 22.70
CA VAL A 34 10.31 6.65 21.63
C VAL A 34 9.21 5.81 21.02
N LEU A 35 7.97 6.06 21.42
CA LEU A 35 6.81 5.23 21.04
C LEU A 35 6.53 5.33 19.53
N ASN A 36 6.08 4.22 18.94
CA ASN A 36 5.66 4.12 17.53
C ASN A 36 6.75 4.42 16.47
N CYS A 37 8.03 4.29 16.84
CA CYS A 37 9.16 4.61 15.94
C CYS A 37 9.98 3.40 15.47
N SER A 38 9.64 2.19 15.90
CA SER A 38 10.31 0.97 15.45
C SER A 38 9.39 0.14 14.55
N SER A 39 9.83 -0.09 13.32
CA SER A 39 9.18 -1.04 12.40
C SER A 39 9.56 -2.49 12.67
N ASN A 40 10.53 -2.74 13.59
CA ASN A 40 11.04 -4.08 13.88
C ASN A 40 10.55 -4.54 15.27
N PRO A 41 9.86 -5.68 15.38
CA PRO A 41 9.28 -6.17 16.64
C PRO A 41 10.33 -6.56 17.70
N ASN A 42 11.61 -6.67 17.33
CA ASN A 42 12.69 -7.06 18.24
C ASN A 42 13.48 -5.88 18.82
N TRP A 43 13.23 -4.65 18.34
CA TRP A 43 14.02 -3.47 18.71
C TRP A 43 13.12 -2.32 19.15
N ALA A 44 13.50 -1.66 20.24
CA ALA A 44 12.95 -0.39 20.69
C ALA A 44 13.82 0.77 20.18
N VAL A 45 13.21 1.86 19.74
CA VAL A 45 13.93 3.14 19.59
C VAL A 45 13.86 3.87 20.93
N CYS A 46 15.01 4.27 21.45
CA CYS A 46 15.08 4.91 22.76
C CYS A 46 16.07 6.09 22.75
N VAL A 47 15.92 6.96 23.75
CA VAL A 47 16.89 8.00 24.11
C VAL A 47 17.64 7.56 25.37
N ASP A 48 18.97 7.51 25.31
CA ASP A 48 19.79 7.25 26.49
C ASP A 48 19.89 8.49 27.39
N MET A 49 20.37 8.30 28.63
CA MET A 49 20.54 9.41 29.59
C MET A 49 21.62 10.44 29.17
N LYS A 50 22.35 10.19 28.07
CA LYS A 50 23.35 11.09 27.49
C LYS A 50 22.79 11.91 26.32
N GLY A 51 21.55 11.69 25.91
CA GLY A 51 20.91 12.39 24.79
C GLY A 51 21.15 11.76 23.42
N ASN A 52 21.61 10.51 23.34
CA ASN A 52 21.76 9.79 22.07
C ASN A 52 20.48 9.03 21.76
N VAL A 53 20.06 9.07 20.49
CA VAL A 53 18.92 8.30 19.98
C VAL A 53 19.41 7.09 19.21
N GLY A 54 18.87 5.91 19.52
CA GLY A 54 19.22 4.69 18.79
C GLY A 54 18.41 3.48 19.23
N TYR A 55 18.80 2.32 18.69
CA TYR A 55 18.08 1.07 18.90
C TYR A 55 18.59 0.29 20.11
N VAL A 56 17.65 -0.31 20.84
CA VAL A 56 17.89 -1.21 21.98
C VAL A 56 17.05 -2.48 21.78
N PRO A 57 17.61 -3.71 21.89
CA PRO A 57 16.82 -4.93 21.75
C PRO A 57 15.84 -5.10 22.92
N TYR A 58 14.59 -5.49 22.64
CA TYR A 58 13.60 -5.73 23.71
C TYR A 58 14.04 -6.85 24.67
N THR A 59 14.80 -7.83 24.19
CA THR A 59 15.34 -8.93 25.00
C THR A 59 16.44 -8.49 25.98
N TYR A 60 16.96 -7.27 25.83
CA TYR A 60 18.04 -6.72 26.66
C TYR A 60 17.55 -5.71 27.70
N VAL A 61 16.25 -5.42 27.74
CA VAL A 61 15.67 -4.41 28.63
C VAL A 61 14.41 -4.89 29.33
N GLU A 62 14.19 -4.38 30.54
CA GLU A 62 12.94 -4.53 31.27
C GLU A 62 12.19 -3.20 31.35
N LYS A 63 10.86 -3.22 31.37
CA LYS A 63 10.03 -2.04 31.62
C LYS A 63 10.00 -1.75 33.11
N LYS A 64 10.27 -0.50 33.49
CA LYS A 64 10.21 -0.01 34.87
C LYS A 64 9.27 1.18 34.97
N GLN A 65 8.21 1.04 35.75
CA GLN A 65 7.30 2.14 36.08
C GLN A 65 8.02 3.14 36.98
N ILE A 66 7.82 4.44 36.72
CA ILE A 66 8.36 5.52 37.54
C ILE A 66 7.32 6.62 37.78
N PRO A 67 7.44 7.41 38.87
CA PRO A 67 6.54 8.51 39.16
C PRO A 67 6.51 9.55 38.03
N VAL A 68 5.34 10.14 37.79
CA VAL A 68 5.12 11.12 36.70
C VAL A 68 6.09 12.30 36.78
N GLN A 69 6.34 12.80 37.99
CA GLN A 69 7.24 13.93 38.22
C GLN A 69 8.69 13.60 37.90
N GLU A 70 9.14 12.37 38.21
CA GLU A 70 10.49 11.90 37.85
C GLU A 70 10.60 11.70 36.34
N TYR A 71 9.55 11.20 35.69
CA TYR A 71 9.50 11.01 34.24
C TYR A 71 9.53 12.32 33.47
N LEU A 72 8.77 13.33 33.92
CA LEU A 72 8.77 14.68 33.36
C LEU A 72 10.16 15.33 33.43
N TRP A 73 10.84 15.19 34.57
CA TRP A 73 12.21 15.70 34.72
C TRP A 73 13.19 15.02 33.74
N LEU A 74 13.08 13.70 33.56
CA LEU A 74 13.90 12.97 32.59
C LEU A 74 13.61 13.38 31.14
N ILE A 75 12.35 13.67 30.80
CA ILE A 75 11.99 14.19 29.48
C ILE A 75 12.61 15.57 29.26
N ASP A 76 12.51 16.48 30.22
CA ASP A 76 13.08 17.82 30.11
C ASP A 76 14.60 17.78 29.94
N ASP A 77 15.30 16.96 30.74
CA ASP A 77 16.76 16.73 30.65
C ASP A 77 17.17 16.09 29.30
N ALA A 78 16.37 15.14 28.79
CA ALA A 78 16.62 14.54 27.48
C ALA A 78 16.40 15.52 26.32
N LEU A 79 15.34 16.33 26.37
CA LEU A 79 15.07 17.35 25.35
C LEU A 79 16.17 18.42 25.34
N GLU A 80 16.64 18.87 26.50
CA GLU A 80 17.77 19.81 26.59
C GLU A 80 19.04 19.26 25.93
N LYS A 81 19.38 17.99 26.18
CA LYS A 81 20.54 17.31 25.57
C LYS A 81 20.37 17.06 24.07
N LEU A 82 19.15 16.79 23.59
CA LEU A 82 18.84 16.59 22.18
C LEU A 82 18.84 17.89 21.37
N HIS A 83 18.62 19.04 22.01
CA HIS A 83 18.66 20.36 21.40
C HIS A 83 20.07 21.00 21.37
N GLY A 84 21.09 20.35 21.93
CA GLY A 84 22.48 20.84 21.94
C GLY A 84 23.21 20.76 20.59
N ASP A 85 23.51 21.94 20.03
CA ASP A 85 24.50 22.27 18.98
C ASP A 85 24.94 21.16 17.99
N SER A 86 24.03 20.74 17.10
CA SER A 86 24.43 20.09 15.84
C SER A 86 23.62 20.60 14.65
N PRO A 87 24.26 21.11 13.59
CA PRO A 87 23.59 21.70 12.42
C PRO A 87 22.92 20.66 11.50
N SER A 88 23.01 19.36 11.81
CA SER A 88 22.37 18.27 11.04
C SER A 88 21.69 17.26 11.97
N ILE A 89 20.42 17.50 12.32
CA ILE A 89 19.64 16.60 13.18
C ILE A 89 19.09 15.44 12.33
N SER A 90 19.44 14.20 12.70
CA SER A 90 18.98 13.00 11.99
C SER A 90 17.44 12.87 12.03
N LYS A 91 16.84 12.18 11.04
CA LYS A 91 15.39 11.92 11.00
C LYS A 91 14.91 11.24 12.30
N LEU A 92 15.70 10.31 12.84
CA LEU A 92 15.41 9.58 14.08
C LEU A 92 15.40 10.51 15.31
N THR A 93 16.33 11.47 15.35
CA THR A 93 16.41 12.47 16.43
C THR A 93 15.23 13.44 16.37
N ARG A 94 14.78 13.86 15.17
CA ARG A 94 13.58 14.70 15.01
C ARG A 94 12.31 14.01 15.52
N GLU A 95 12.15 12.72 15.21
CA GLU A 95 10.99 11.96 15.67
C GLU A 95 11.01 11.73 17.20
N ALA A 96 12.20 11.50 17.78
CA ALA A 96 12.37 11.42 19.22
C ALA A 96 11.96 12.71 19.94
N ILE A 97 12.37 13.87 19.42
CA ILE A 97 11.98 15.18 19.98
C ILE A 97 10.45 15.37 19.90
N LYS A 98 9.83 15.07 18.76
CA LYS A 98 8.38 15.16 18.57
C LYS A 98 7.62 14.25 19.54
N ASN A 99 8.07 13.02 19.71
CA ASN A 99 7.45 12.04 20.61
C ASN A 99 7.54 12.49 22.08
N LEU A 100 8.74 12.84 22.55
CA LEU A 100 8.96 13.29 23.94
C LEU A 100 8.20 14.59 24.24
N THR A 101 8.11 15.52 23.28
CA THR A 101 7.33 16.76 23.42
C THR A 101 5.83 16.48 23.51
N SER A 102 5.31 15.52 22.73
CA SER A 102 3.91 15.09 22.78
C SER A 102 3.56 14.46 24.13
N ILE A 103 4.41 13.53 24.62
CA ILE A 103 4.20 12.89 25.92
C ILE A 103 4.26 13.93 27.05
N ARG A 104 5.20 14.87 26.99
CA ARG A 104 5.29 15.99 27.94
C ARG A 104 4.01 16.84 27.97
N ALA A 105 3.47 17.19 26.81
CA ALA A 105 2.24 18.00 26.71
C ALA A 105 1.02 17.25 27.29
N GLN A 106 0.93 15.94 27.07
CA GLN A 106 -0.12 15.10 27.63
C GLN A 106 -0.04 15.05 29.17
N LEU A 107 1.17 14.90 29.72
CA LEU A 107 1.41 14.81 31.16
C LEU A 107 1.24 16.15 31.91
N LEU A 108 1.35 17.29 31.23
CA LEU A 108 1.15 18.63 31.80
C LEU A 108 -0.28 19.16 31.62
N SER A 109 -1.15 18.45 30.90
CA SER A 109 -2.56 18.85 30.72
C SER A 109 -3.33 18.74 32.04
N PRO A 110 -4.15 19.75 32.43
CA PRO A 110 -4.93 19.67 33.66
C PRO A 110 -5.99 18.57 33.55
N ARG A 111 -5.92 17.58 34.45
CA ARG A 111 -6.96 16.56 34.61
C ARG A 111 -8.13 17.15 35.41
N ASP A 112 -9.34 17.13 34.85
CA ASP A 112 -10.58 17.40 35.61
C ASP A 112 -10.77 16.31 36.67
N GLU A 113 -10.47 16.63 37.93
CA GLU A 113 -10.80 15.81 39.08
C GLU A 113 -12.29 15.93 39.39
N LYS A 114 -13.06 14.89 39.07
CA LYS A 114 -14.33 14.62 39.75
C LYS A 114 -14.02 13.92 41.07
N THR A 115 -13.99 14.68 42.16
CA THR A 115 -14.02 14.16 43.52
C THR A 115 -15.46 14.13 44.04
N GLU A 116 -15.89 12.94 44.44
CA GLU A 116 -16.95 12.76 45.42
C GLU A 116 -16.53 13.47 46.72
N ASP A 117 -17.42 14.25 47.34
CA ASP A 117 -17.50 14.26 48.79
C ASP A 117 -18.81 14.81 49.36
N VAL A 118 -19.15 14.21 50.49
CA VAL A 118 -20.38 14.32 51.29
C VAL A 118 -20.26 15.47 52.29
N VAL A 119 -21.29 16.34 52.31
CA VAL A 119 -21.83 17.16 53.43
C VAL A 119 -20.91 18.17 54.13
N GLY A 120 -21.32 19.46 54.07
CA GLY A 120 -20.99 20.46 55.10
C GLY A 120 -21.16 21.94 54.68
N THR A 121 -22.37 22.48 54.74
CA THR A 121 -22.66 23.94 54.81
C THR A 121 -22.68 24.43 56.27
N PRO A 122 -22.78 25.75 56.62
CA PRO A 122 -22.83 26.98 55.78
C PRO A 122 -22.05 28.21 56.34
N VAL A 123 -22.32 29.39 55.74
CA VAL A 123 -22.26 30.82 56.24
C VAL A 123 -21.15 31.66 55.56
N ASN A 124 -21.32 32.89 55.04
CA ASN A 124 -22.43 33.79 54.67
C ASN A 124 -21.82 35.04 53.96
N GLU A 125 -22.66 35.79 53.21
CA GLU A 125 -22.60 37.25 52.92
C GLU A 125 -21.52 37.89 52.00
N HIS A 126 -21.91 38.36 50.80
CA HIS A 126 -22.34 39.77 50.50
C HIS A 126 -22.05 40.27 49.04
N ILE A 127 -23.13 40.72 48.38
CA ILE A 127 -23.32 41.96 47.55
C ILE A 127 -22.96 41.98 46.04
N THR A 128 -24.00 42.39 45.29
CA THR A 128 -24.26 42.70 43.86
C THR A 128 -23.54 43.99 43.33
N PRO A 129 -23.67 44.50 42.06
CA PRO A 129 -24.74 44.28 41.06
C PRO A 129 -24.40 44.24 39.53
N VAL A 130 -25.32 43.59 38.80
CA VAL A 130 -26.02 43.89 37.52
C VAL A 130 -25.48 44.96 36.55
N VAL A 131 -25.29 44.58 35.27
CA VAL A 131 -25.63 45.38 34.06
C VAL A 131 -26.09 44.43 32.93
N ASP A 132 -27.26 44.72 32.36
CA ASP A 132 -27.92 44.05 31.22
C ASP A 132 -27.42 44.53 29.83
N PRO A 133 -27.71 43.79 28.74
CA PRO A 133 -27.16 43.98 27.39
C PRO A 133 -28.04 44.86 26.48
N PRO A 134 -27.59 45.22 25.25
CA PRO A 134 -28.48 45.70 24.22
C PRO A 134 -28.68 44.69 23.09
N SER A 135 -29.94 44.54 22.69
CA SER A 135 -30.42 43.87 21.48
C SER A 135 -30.98 44.89 20.48
N GLY A 136 -30.91 44.56 19.18
CA GLY A 136 -31.59 45.20 18.05
C GLY A 136 -30.96 44.71 16.74
N PHE A 137 -31.64 44.40 15.64
CA PHE A 137 -33.01 44.58 15.21
C PHE A 137 -33.35 43.53 14.13
N SER A 138 -34.65 43.27 13.99
CA SER A 138 -35.33 42.33 13.09
C SER A 138 -35.18 42.61 11.58
N SER A 139 -35.44 41.58 10.76
CA SER A 139 -35.84 41.72 9.34
C SER A 139 -37.14 40.93 9.07
N PRO A 140 -37.97 41.33 8.09
CA PRO A 140 -39.37 40.92 7.98
C PRO A 140 -39.64 39.85 6.92
N VAL A 141 -40.86 39.29 6.98
CA VAL A 141 -41.46 38.29 6.09
C VAL A 141 -42.35 38.99 5.04
N LEU A 142 -42.37 38.51 3.78
CA LEU A 142 -43.54 37.99 3.01
C LEU A 142 -43.36 38.06 1.47
N ASN A 143 -43.70 36.92 0.86
CA ASN A 143 -44.51 36.69 -0.35
C ASN A 143 -43.91 36.43 -1.76
N SER A 144 -44.54 35.38 -2.31
CA SER A 144 -44.50 34.71 -3.61
C SER A 144 -44.87 35.54 -4.85
N ALA A 145 -44.31 35.15 -6.00
CA ALA A 145 -45.00 35.09 -7.30
C ALA A 145 -44.22 34.22 -8.31
N ASP A 146 -44.99 33.51 -9.14
CA ASP A 146 -44.61 32.62 -10.25
C ASP A 146 -43.66 33.22 -11.30
N SER A 147 -42.78 32.40 -11.85
CA SER A 147 -42.62 32.26 -13.31
C SER A 147 -41.83 31.00 -13.68
N ASP A 148 -42.54 30.12 -14.35
CA ASP A 148 -42.15 28.88 -15.01
C ASP A 148 -41.23 29.12 -16.23
N LYS A 149 -40.17 28.32 -16.37
CA LYS A 149 -39.62 27.79 -17.65
C LYS A 149 -38.44 26.86 -17.39
N GLY A 150 -38.63 25.61 -17.80
CA GLY A 150 -37.77 24.47 -17.51
C GLY A 150 -36.50 24.35 -18.35
N ILE A 151 -35.60 23.54 -17.80
CA ILE A 151 -34.59 22.76 -18.53
C ILE A 151 -34.58 21.38 -17.87
N THR A 152 -34.64 20.37 -18.74
CA THR A 152 -34.76 18.94 -18.47
C THR A 152 -33.50 18.33 -17.86
N ASP A 153 -33.62 17.79 -16.66
CA ASP A 153 -32.65 16.82 -16.10
C ASP A 153 -32.99 15.41 -16.59
N GLN A 154 -32.04 14.79 -17.26
CA GLN A 154 -32.07 13.36 -17.55
C GLN A 154 -31.59 12.60 -16.31
N ALA A 155 -32.45 11.70 -15.86
CA ALA A 155 -32.34 10.90 -14.65
C ALA A 155 -31.22 9.84 -14.71
N ILE A 156 -30.58 9.63 -13.55
CA ILE A 156 -30.01 8.34 -13.14
C ILE A 156 -31.12 7.58 -12.36
N PRO A 157 -31.19 6.25 -12.42
CA PRO A 157 -32.36 5.48 -11.99
C PRO A 157 -32.57 5.46 -10.47
N ASP A 158 -33.82 5.68 -10.06
CA ASP A 158 -34.32 5.41 -8.71
C ASP A 158 -34.25 3.91 -8.40
N ALA A 159 -33.41 3.56 -7.44
CA ALA A 159 -33.57 2.34 -6.65
C ALA A 159 -33.29 2.69 -5.19
N VAL A 160 -34.40 2.86 -4.47
CA VAL A 160 -34.70 2.51 -3.07
C VAL A 160 -35.44 3.69 -2.42
N GLU A 161 -36.70 3.85 -2.79
CA GLU A 161 -37.65 4.60 -1.98
C GLU A 161 -38.26 3.63 -0.95
N GLU A 162 -37.97 3.88 0.32
CA GLU A 162 -38.65 3.29 1.47
C GLU A 162 -40.14 3.66 1.40
N THR A 163 -41.02 2.68 1.20
CA THR A 163 -42.43 2.85 1.53
C THR A 163 -42.59 2.78 3.04
N ALA A 164 -42.58 3.94 3.68
CA ALA A 164 -43.06 4.13 5.03
C ALA A 164 -44.58 3.89 5.08
N SER A 165 -45.01 2.87 5.82
CA SER A 165 -46.38 2.73 6.29
C SER A 165 -46.39 2.63 7.81
N GLU A 166 -47.00 3.62 8.44
CA GLU A 166 -47.21 3.79 9.88
C GLU A 166 -47.85 2.54 10.53
N ILE A 167 -47.22 1.98 11.57
CA ILE A 167 -47.88 1.09 12.53
C ILE A 167 -47.42 1.43 13.95
N LYS A 168 -48.40 1.77 14.80
CA LYS A 168 -48.29 2.00 16.25
C LYS A 168 -47.81 0.75 17.00
N PRO A 169 -47.22 0.89 18.20
CA PRO A 169 -46.63 -0.23 18.92
C PRO A 169 -47.71 -1.09 19.58
N GLN A 170 -47.76 -2.38 19.21
CA GLN A 170 -48.42 -3.40 20.01
C GLN A 170 -47.37 -4.35 20.59
N GLU A 171 -47.21 -4.28 21.91
CA GLU A 171 -46.61 -5.32 22.73
C GLU A 171 -47.46 -6.60 22.68
N SER A 172 -46.82 -7.75 22.98
CA SER A 172 -47.35 -9.13 23.07
C SER A 172 -47.57 -9.81 21.71
N GLU A 173 -47.12 -11.02 21.39
CA GLU A 173 -46.98 -12.25 22.17
C GLU A 173 -45.88 -13.15 21.54
N GLN A 174 -44.77 -13.42 22.24
CA GLN A 174 -43.94 -14.61 21.97
C GLN A 174 -43.08 -15.04 23.19
N LYS A 175 -43.50 -14.63 24.40
CA LYS A 175 -43.05 -15.18 25.68
C LYS A 175 -44.13 -16.12 26.23
N SER A 176 -44.39 -17.24 25.57
CA SER A 176 -45.17 -18.34 26.17
C SER A 176 -44.95 -19.64 25.41
N ALA A 177 -43.75 -20.23 25.54
CA ALA A 177 -43.50 -21.63 25.19
C ALA A 177 -42.24 -22.23 25.87
N LEU A 178 -41.78 -21.67 26.98
CA LEU A 178 -40.66 -22.21 27.76
C LEU A 178 -41.03 -22.20 29.24
N LEU A 179 -42.01 -23.01 29.65
CA LEU A 179 -42.28 -23.34 31.06
C LEU A 179 -43.32 -24.47 31.17
N SER A 180 -42.95 -25.66 30.69
CA SER A 180 -43.50 -26.93 31.20
C SER A 180 -42.76 -28.08 30.56
N VAL A 181 -41.81 -28.69 31.28
CA VAL A 181 -41.64 -30.14 31.47
C VAL A 181 -40.50 -30.29 32.47
N VAL A 182 -40.84 -30.50 33.74
CA VAL A 182 -40.01 -31.33 34.62
C VAL A 182 -40.82 -32.59 34.80
N GLU A 183 -40.45 -33.64 34.08
CA GLU A 183 -40.71 -35.02 34.50
C GLU A 183 -39.77 -35.98 33.75
N ASN A 184 -38.75 -36.42 34.50
CA ASN A 184 -38.08 -37.71 34.46
C ASN A 184 -38.06 -38.47 33.12
N GLY A 185 -36.94 -38.34 32.41
CA GLY A 185 -36.54 -39.27 31.35
C GLY A 185 -35.14 -38.94 30.87
N THR A 186 -34.21 -39.87 31.04
CA THR A 186 -32.86 -39.86 30.47
C THR A 186 -32.85 -39.41 29.01
N GLN A 187 -32.28 -38.23 28.72
CA GLN A 187 -32.01 -37.76 27.37
C GLN A 187 -30.58 -37.22 27.30
N THR A 188 -29.66 -38.10 26.89
CA THR A 188 -28.31 -37.73 26.46
C THR A 188 -28.21 -37.54 24.94
N ASP A 189 -29.34 -37.55 24.21
CA ASP A 189 -29.33 -37.75 22.74
C ASP A 189 -29.88 -36.55 21.93
N SER A 190 -29.85 -35.31 22.43
CA SER A 190 -30.49 -34.18 21.71
C SER A 190 -29.62 -32.95 21.41
N ILE A 191 -28.34 -32.95 21.79
CA ILE A 191 -27.44 -31.80 21.53
C ILE A 191 -26.78 -31.87 20.14
N ASN A 192 -26.74 -33.05 19.51
CA ASN A 192 -25.99 -33.29 18.27
C ASN A 192 -26.73 -32.92 16.95
N ASN A 193 -27.91 -32.30 17.01
CA ASN A 193 -28.75 -32.03 15.82
C ASN A 193 -28.93 -30.54 15.48
N PHE A 194 -28.22 -29.62 16.15
CA PHE A 194 -28.21 -28.22 15.74
C PHE A 194 -27.17 -28.00 14.64
N ASN A 195 -27.56 -27.29 13.59
CA ASN A 195 -26.66 -26.87 12.52
C ASN A 195 -26.42 -25.37 12.64
N VAL A 196 -25.16 -24.94 12.57
CA VAL A 196 -24.78 -23.53 12.68
C VAL A 196 -25.23 -22.77 11.43
N PRO A 197 -25.95 -21.64 11.54
CA PRO A 197 -26.30 -20.83 10.38
C PRO A 197 -25.07 -20.20 9.73
N ASN A 198 -25.01 -20.23 8.40
CA ASN A 198 -23.87 -19.73 7.62
C ASN A 198 -23.62 -18.22 7.81
N TRP A 199 -24.67 -17.44 8.08
CA TRP A 199 -24.57 -15.99 8.30
C TRP A 199 -23.97 -15.59 9.66
N LEU A 200 -23.93 -16.51 10.63
CA LEU A 200 -23.60 -16.18 12.02
C LEU A 200 -22.13 -15.74 12.15
N VAL A 201 -21.21 -16.48 11.54
CA VAL A 201 -19.77 -16.19 11.65
C VAL A 201 -19.41 -14.90 10.91
N PRO A 202 -19.82 -14.69 9.64
CA PRO A 202 -19.65 -13.39 8.98
C PRO A 202 -20.23 -12.23 9.79
N SER A 203 -21.42 -12.41 10.39
CA SER A 203 -22.04 -11.36 11.23
C SER A 203 -21.24 -11.09 12.51
N LEU A 204 -20.65 -12.10 13.14
CA LEU A 204 -19.76 -11.91 14.30
C LEU A 204 -18.51 -11.13 13.93
N VAL A 205 -17.88 -11.47 12.81
CA VAL A 205 -16.69 -10.76 12.30
C VAL A 205 -17.04 -9.30 11.99
N GLU A 206 -18.16 -9.05 11.31
CA GLU A 206 -18.64 -7.69 11.01
C GLU A 206 -18.92 -6.89 12.29
N ASN A 207 -19.57 -7.51 13.29
CA ASN A 207 -19.84 -6.84 14.57
C ASN A 207 -18.56 -6.50 15.33
N VAL A 208 -17.57 -7.41 15.37
CA VAL A 208 -16.27 -7.14 15.98
C VAL A 208 -15.60 -5.98 15.25
N ARG A 209 -15.56 -6.01 13.92
CA ARG A 209 -14.97 -4.95 13.10
C ARG A 209 -15.64 -3.60 13.37
N HIS A 210 -16.96 -3.52 13.26
CA HIS A 210 -17.70 -2.28 13.44
C HIS A 210 -17.56 -1.70 14.86
N LYS A 211 -17.47 -2.54 15.89
CA LYS A 211 -17.36 -2.08 17.29
C LYS A 211 -15.93 -1.80 17.76
N THR A 212 -14.92 -2.42 17.14
CA THR A 212 -13.52 -2.31 17.58
C THR A 212 -12.64 -1.53 16.61
N LEU A 213 -13.10 -1.31 15.37
CA LEU A 213 -12.39 -0.62 14.29
C LEU A 213 -11.04 -1.26 13.92
N ILE A 214 -10.84 -2.54 14.24
CA ILE A 214 -9.69 -3.32 13.78
C ILE A 214 -9.93 -3.85 12.36
N SER A 215 -8.85 -4.19 11.64
CA SER A 215 -8.94 -4.75 10.28
C SER A 215 -9.82 -6.01 10.21
N HIS A 216 -10.32 -6.33 9.02
CA HIS A 216 -11.12 -7.53 8.78
C HIS A 216 -10.36 -8.80 9.19
N GLU A 217 -9.08 -8.90 8.81
CA GLU A 217 -8.19 -10.00 9.22
C GLU A 217 -8.02 -10.08 10.74
N ASN A 218 -7.82 -8.96 11.42
CA ASN A 218 -7.72 -8.95 12.88
C ASN A 218 -9.04 -9.28 13.56
N SER A 219 -10.17 -8.86 12.98
CA SER A 219 -11.52 -9.21 13.47
C SER A 219 -11.77 -10.70 13.34
N LYS A 220 -11.38 -11.28 12.20
CA LYS A 220 -11.43 -12.71 11.95
C LYS A 220 -10.55 -13.49 12.93
N ALA A 221 -9.31 -13.06 13.12
CA ALA A 221 -8.39 -13.67 14.08
C ALA A 221 -8.94 -13.60 15.52
N ALA A 222 -9.51 -12.46 15.92
CA ALA A 222 -10.12 -12.30 17.23
C ALA A 222 -11.29 -13.26 17.45
N VAL A 223 -12.20 -13.37 16.46
CA VAL A 223 -13.30 -14.36 16.49
C VAL A 223 -12.75 -15.78 16.55
N GLY A 224 -11.71 -16.10 15.77
CA GLY A 224 -11.04 -17.39 15.78
C GLY A 224 -10.49 -17.78 17.15
N ILE A 225 -9.78 -16.87 17.82
CA ILE A 225 -9.24 -17.09 19.17
C ILE A 225 -10.36 -17.33 20.18
N ILE A 226 -11.46 -16.58 20.08
CA ILE A 226 -12.63 -16.77 20.95
C ILE A 226 -13.24 -18.16 20.72
N LEU A 227 -13.40 -18.58 19.46
CA LEU A 227 -13.93 -19.91 19.12
C LEU A 227 -13.01 -21.03 19.61
N ASP A 228 -11.70 -20.89 19.47
CA ASP A 228 -10.72 -21.87 19.98
C ASP A 228 -10.78 -21.99 21.51
N THR A 229 -10.88 -20.86 22.21
CA THR A 229 -11.02 -20.85 23.68
C THR A 229 -12.32 -21.53 24.13
N LEU A 230 -13.42 -21.32 23.39
CA LEU A 230 -14.71 -21.94 23.69
C LEU A 230 -14.72 -23.45 23.38
N LEU A 231 -14.04 -23.87 22.32
CA LEU A 231 -13.83 -25.28 21.98
C LEU A 231 -13.08 -26.00 23.11
N ASP A 232 -11.97 -25.43 23.58
CA ASP A 232 -11.18 -26.01 24.68
C ASP A 232 -11.94 -26.06 26.01
N ALA A 233 -12.74 -25.03 26.30
CA ALA A 233 -13.47 -24.90 27.56
C ALA A 233 -14.77 -25.72 27.61
N ILE A 234 -15.40 -25.99 26.46
CA ILE A 234 -16.72 -26.66 26.37
C ILE A 234 -16.68 -27.81 25.34
N PRO A 235 -16.02 -28.95 25.65
CA PRO A 235 -15.88 -30.08 24.73
C PRO A 235 -17.20 -30.78 24.36
N MET A 236 -18.26 -30.49 25.13
CA MET A 236 -19.58 -31.11 24.93
C MET A 236 -20.30 -30.61 23.67
N LEU A 237 -19.79 -29.53 23.04
CA LEU A 237 -20.35 -28.89 21.86
C LEU A 237 -19.38 -28.91 20.67
N ASP A 238 -18.39 -29.81 20.67
CA ASP A 238 -17.33 -29.90 19.65
C ASP A 238 -17.86 -29.81 18.23
N THR A 239 -18.93 -30.53 17.90
CA THR A 239 -19.53 -30.53 16.56
C THR A 239 -19.96 -29.13 16.11
N LEU A 240 -20.56 -28.33 16.98
CA LEU A 240 -20.99 -26.96 16.69
C LEU A 240 -19.79 -26.01 16.59
N TRP A 241 -18.80 -26.17 17.46
CA TRP A 241 -17.58 -25.35 17.43
C TRP A 241 -16.76 -25.62 16.17
N PHE A 242 -16.64 -26.88 15.75
CA PHE A 242 -16.02 -27.24 14.48
C PHE A 242 -16.77 -26.63 13.30
N GLN A 243 -18.11 -26.65 13.29
CA GLN A 243 -18.91 -25.98 12.24
C GLN A 243 -18.70 -24.46 12.21
N LEU A 244 -18.65 -23.79 13.38
CA LEU A 244 -18.36 -22.36 13.46
C LEU A 244 -16.94 -22.03 12.93
N LYS A 245 -15.95 -22.85 13.29
CA LYS A 245 -14.58 -22.70 12.82
C LYS A 245 -14.48 -22.97 11.32
N GLU A 246 -15.15 -24.00 10.83
CA GLU A 246 -15.25 -24.30 9.40
C GLU A 246 -15.88 -23.12 8.64
N ASN A 247 -16.98 -22.54 9.13
CA ASN A 247 -17.60 -21.35 8.54
C ASN A 247 -16.68 -20.12 8.57
N LEU A 248 -15.81 -19.98 9.58
CA LEU A 248 -14.80 -18.91 9.65
C LEU A 248 -13.74 -19.06 8.55
N HIS A 249 -13.35 -20.29 8.24
CA HIS A 249 -12.40 -20.60 7.16
C HIS A 249 -13.09 -20.53 5.78
N GLN A 250 -14.32 -21.03 5.66
CA GLN A 250 -15.10 -20.98 4.42
C GLN A 250 -15.48 -19.56 4.01
N SER A 251 -15.52 -18.59 4.94
CA SER A 251 -15.71 -17.16 4.60
C SER A 251 -14.66 -16.59 3.63
N GLU A 252 -13.52 -17.26 3.42
CA GLU A 252 -12.53 -16.93 2.37
C GLU A 252 -12.85 -17.55 1.01
N VAL A 253 -13.57 -18.66 0.98
CA VAL A 253 -13.72 -19.56 -0.19
C VAL A 253 -15.08 -19.39 -0.87
N ILE A 254 -15.99 -18.59 -0.31
CA ILE A 254 -17.27 -18.31 -0.95
C ILE A 254 -16.99 -17.57 -2.27
N GLU A 255 -17.12 -18.32 -3.37
CA GLU A 255 -17.07 -17.84 -4.75
C GLU A 255 -17.84 -16.52 -4.91
N GLU A 256 -17.36 -15.65 -5.80
CA GLU A 256 -17.95 -14.35 -6.18
C GLU A 256 -19.47 -14.42 -6.53
N ASN A 257 -20.03 -15.62 -6.66
CA ASN A 257 -21.42 -15.90 -7.05
C ASN A 257 -22.43 -16.04 -5.89
N ALA A 258 -22.02 -16.02 -4.62
CA ALA A 258 -22.98 -16.14 -3.52
C ALA A 258 -23.69 -14.80 -3.26
N LYS A 259 -24.95 -14.68 -3.75
CA LYS A 259 -25.89 -13.57 -3.51
C LYS A 259 -26.40 -13.48 -2.06
N GLU A 260 -25.59 -13.83 -1.06
CA GLU A 260 -25.94 -13.54 0.32
C GLU A 260 -25.55 -12.08 0.60
N VAL A 261 -26.58 -11.24 0.78
CA VAL A 261 -26.43 -9.82 1.11
C VAL A 261 -25.85 -9.73 2.52
N ILE A 262 -24.53 -9.62 2.60
CA ILE A 262 -23.87 -9.24 3.85
C ILE A 262 -24.08 -7.73 3.97
N HIS A 263 -24.91 -7.30 4.91
CA HIS A 263 -25.00 -5.88 5.28
C HIS A 263 -23.67 -5.45 5.89
N SER A 264 -22.81 -4.82 5.09
CA SER A 264 -21.55 -4.27 5.56
C SER A 264 -21.68 -2.77 5.81
N GLU A 265 -21.29 -2.34 7.01
CA GLU A 265 -21.27 -0.90 7.34
C GLU A 265 -20.19 -0.16 6.52
N ASP A 266 -19.10 -0.85 6.18
CA ASP A 266 -18.04 -0.28 5.35
C ASP A 266 -18.52 -0.01 3.92
N GLN A 267 -19.35 -0.88 3.35
CA GLN A 267 -19.99 -0.65 2.07
C GLN A 267 -20.80 0.65 2.10
N ARG A 268 -21.65 0.81 3.12
CA ARG A 268 -22.51 1.99 3.28
C ARG A 268 -21.68 3.26 3.44
N LYS A 269 -20.61 3.20 4.24
CA LYS A 269 -19.68 4.34 4.41
C LYS A 269 -18.96 4.70 3.12
N LEU A 270 -18.43 3.72 2.39
CA LEU A 270 -17.77 3.98 1.10
C LEU A 270 -18.72 4.66 0.12
N LEU A 271 -19.96 4.17 -0.01
CA LEU A 271 -20.96 4.79 -0.88
C LEU A 271 -21.29 6.22 -0.47
N ASP A 272 -21.38 6.50 0.84
CA ASP A 272 -21.58 7.86 1.35
C ASP A 272 -20.38 8.77 1.05
N ILE A 273 -19.15 8.29 1.23
CA ILE A 273 -17.95 9.05 0.88
C ILE A 273 -17.91 9.35 -0.63
N PHE A 274 -18.18 8.35 -1.49
CA PHE A 274 -18.23 8.56 -2.93
C PHE A 274 -19.30 9.60 -3.31
N LYS A 275 -20.47 9.55 -2.68
CA LYS A 275 -21.53 10.55 -2.87
C LYS A 275 -21.07 11.95 -2.46
N GLN A 276 -20.39 12.09 -1.32
CA GLN A 276 -19.84 13.38 -0.88
C GLN A 276 -18.78 13.91 -1.86
N LEU A 277 -17.84 13.07 -2.29
CA LEU A 277 -16.83 13.44 -3.29
C LEU A 277 -17.45 13.80 -4.65
N TRP A 278 -18.56 13.16 -5.03
CA TRP A 278 -19.31 13.54 -6.23
C TRP A 278 -19.88 14.96 -6.12
N TYR A 279 -20.42 15.34 -4.97
CA TYR A 279 -20.88 16.72 -4.75
C TYR A 279 -19.72 17.71 -4.74
N CYS A 280 -18.61 17.40 -4.07
CA CYS A 280 -17.41 18.26 -4.10
C CYS A 280 -16.90 18.47 -5.53
N LYS A 281 -16.78 17.39 -6.32
CA LYS A 281 -16.40 17.47 -7.73
C LYS A 281 -17.34 18.39 -8.51
N ASN A 282 -18.65 18.36 -8.24
CA ASN A 282 -19.67 19.11 -8.98
C ASN A 282 -19.95 20.53 -8.47
N ASP A 283 -19.29 20.95 -7.41
CA ASP A 283 -19.40 22.30 -6.88
C ASP A 283 -18.64 23.30 -7.77
N GLU A 284 -19.39 24.13 -8.51
CA GLU A 284 -18.84 25.17 -9.39
C GLU A 284 -17.99 26.21 -8.64
N GLN A 285 -18.29 26.46 -7.36
CA GLN A 285 -17.52 27.38 -6.54
C GLN A 285 -16.17 26.75 -6.18
N GLN A 286 -16.13 25.49 -5.76
CA GLN A 286 -14.87 24.79 -5.47
C GLN A 286 -13.99 24.67 -6.72
N ARG A 287 -14.58 24.46 -7.91
CA ARG A 287 -13.85 24.42 -9.19
C ARG A 287 -13.21 25.75 -9.56
N SER A 288 -13.90 26.86 -9.30
CA SER A 288 -13.49 28.19 -9.75
C SER A 288 -12.62 28.92 -8.72
N TRP A 289 -12.86 28.63 -7.43
CA TRP A 289 -12.23 29.26 -6.27
C TRP A 289 -12.08 28.23 -5.15
N PRO A 290 -10.97 27.47 -5.10
CA PRO A 290 -10.74 26.51 -4.03
C PRO A 290 -10.73 27.22 -2.68
N VAL A 291 -11.73 26.96 -1.84
CA VAL A 291 -11.80 27.51 -0.49
C VAL A 291 -11.03 26.57 0.42
N HIS A 292 -9.96 27.01 1.05
CA HIS A 292 -9.16 26.15 1.94
C HIS A 292 -9.94 25.58 3.15
N GLU A 293 -11.13 26.09 3.43
CA GLU A 293 -11.99 25.63 4.54
C GLU A 293 -12.55 24.22 4.31
N ASP A 294 -12.70 23.77 3.06
CA ASP A 294 -13.19 22.41 2.74
C ASP A 294 -12.07 21.37 2.57
N GLU A 295 -10.80 21.81 2.52
CA GLU A 295 -9.66 20.96 2.24
C GLU A 295 -9.49 19.88 3.33
N ASP A 296 -9.67 20.25 4.60
CA ASP A 296 -9.61 19.33 5.72
C ASP A 296 -10.73 18.29 5.68
N HIS A 297 -11.92 18.69 5.22
CA HIS A 297 -13.05 17.77 5.08
C HIS A 297 -12.80 16.76 3.96
N ILE A 298 -12.41 17.21 2.76
CA ILE A 298 -12.11 16.33 1.62
C ILE A 298 -10.91 15.43 1.96
N SER A 299 -9.89 15.97 2.61
CA SER A 299 -8.75 15.21 3.13
C SER A 299 -9.20 14.11 4.09
N GLY A 300 -10.14 14.39 5.00
CA GLY A 300 -10.74 13.41 5.89
C GLY A 300 -11.47 12.30 5.14
N LEU A 301 -12.27 12.66 4.14
CA LEU A 301 -12.99 11.72 3.28
C LEU A 301 -12.03 10.77 2.54
N LEU A 302 -10.96 11.30 1.92
CA LEU A 302 -9.98 10.50 1.20
C LEU A 302 -9.18 9.56 2.12
N VAL A 303 -8.82 10.04 3.33
CA VAL A 303 -8.13 9.22 4.33
C VAL A 303 -9.03 8.10 4.84
N GLU A 304 -10.30 8.41 5.15
CA GLU A 304 -11.28 7.40 5.58
C GLU A 304 -11.52 6.36 4.48
N MET A 305 -11.71 6.80 3.23
CA MET A 305 -11.83 5.92 2.07
C MET A 305 -10.64 4.97 1.96
N ASN A 306 -9.42 5.49 2.03
CA ASN A 306 -8.20 4.69 1.92
C ASN A 306 -8.08 3.67 3.06
N ASN A 307 -8.39 4.06 4.29
CA ASN A 307 -8.37 3.15 5.44
C ASN A 307 -9.41 2.03 5.27
N ILE A 308 -10.61 2.35 4.78
CA ILE A 308 -11.61 1.31 4.50
C ILE A 308 -11.09 0.36 3.42
N PHE A 309 -10.49 0.86 2.33
CA PHE A 309 -9.93 0.00 1.29
C PHE A 309 -8.84 -0.95 1.79
N ILE A 310 -7.98 -0.51 2.71
CA ILE A 310 -6.91 -1.33 3.28
C ILE A 310 -7.45 -2.34 4.31
N ASP A 311 -8.33 -1.90 5.21
CA ASP A 311 -8.68 -2.67 6.40
C ASP A 311 -9.96 -3.49 6.26
N ALA A 312 -10.86 -3.15 5.34
CA ALA A 312 -12.15 -3.83 5.19
C ALA A 312 -12.04 -5.18 4.52
N ASN A 313 -13.17 -5.89 4.46
CA ASN A 313 -13.26 -7.12 3.69
C ASN A 313 -13.01 -6.81 2.21
N PRO A 314 -11.95 -7.37 1.57
CA PRO A 314 -11.62 -7.09 0.17
C PRO A 314 -12.76 -7.39 -0.79
N ARG A 315 -13.62 -8.38 -0.48
CA ARG A 315 -14.80 -8.70 -1.31
C ARG A 315 -15.79 -7.54 -1.34
N VAL A 316 -16.07 -6.93 -0.19
CA VAL A 316 -17.02 -5.83 -0.05
C VAL A 316 -16.51 -4.59 -0.79
N THR A 317 -15.24 -4.25 -0.59
CA THR A 317 -14.64 -3.08 -1.22
C THR A 317 -14.53 -3.26 -2.74
N ARG A 318 -14.18 -4.46 -3.21
CA ARG A 318 -14.15 -4.81 -4.63
C ARG A 318 -15.54 -4.74 -5.27
N GLU A 319 -16.59 -5.18 -4.58
CA GLU A 319 -17.98 -5.04 -5.05
C GLU A 319 -18.37 -3.57 -5.25
N VAL A 320 -18.05 -2.70 -4.28
CA VAL A 320 -18.29 -1.24 -4.41
C VAL A 320 -17.52 -0.64 -5.58
N ILE A 321 -16.25 -1.01 -5.76
CA ILE A 321 -15.42 -0.51 -6.86
C ILE A 321 -15.98 -0.97 -8.23
N ARG A 322 -16.49 -2.20 -8.31
CA ARG A 322 -17.04 -2.80 -9.54
C ARG A 322 -18.43 -2.28 -9.92
N CYS A 323 -19.13 -1.61 -9.01
CA CYS A 323 -20.47 -1.08 -9.28
C CYS A 323 -20.49 -0.19 -10.53
N ASP A 324 -21.57 -0.34 -11.32
CA ASP A 324 -21.84 0.44 -12.53
C ASP A 324 -20.63 0.56 -13.48
N GLU A 325 -19.99 -0.57 -13.81
CA GLU A 325 -18.84 -0.63 -14.72
C GLU A 325 -17.67 0.27 -14.27
N TYR A 326 -17.37 0.25 -12.96
CA TYR A 326 -16.29 1.04 -12.35
C TYR A 326 -16.52 2.57 -12.38
N GLU A 327 -17.78 3.03 -12.36
CA GLU A 327 -18.11 4.46 -12.34
C GLU A 327 -17.44 5.23 -11.19
N MET A 328 -17.26 4.59 -10.04
CA MET A 328 -16.57 5.19 -8.89
C MET A 328 -15.09 5.48 -9.17
N VAL A 329 -14.43 4.65 -9.99
CA VAL A 329 -13.05 4.88 -10.44
C VAL A 329 -13.02 6.06 -11.42
N ASN A 330 -13.97 6.12 -12.36
CA ASN A 330 -14.09 7.25 -13.30
C ASN A 330 -14.37 8.58 -12.60
N LEU A 331 -15.19 8.55 -11.54
CA LEU A 331 -15.45 9.69 -10.67
C LEU A 331 -14.14 10.22 -10.06
N LEU A 332 -13.34 9.34 -9.45
CA LEU A 332 -12.05 9.70 -8.86
C LEU A 332 -11.07 10.24 -9.90
N VAL A 333 -10.97 9.61 -11.08
CA VAL A 333 -10.09 10.07 -12.16
C VAL A 333 -10.48 11.49 -12.61
N THR A 334 -11.78 11.72 -12.84
CA THR A 334 -12.25 13.04 -13.25
C THR A 334 -12.01 14.07 -12.15
N TYR A 335 -12.20 13.69 -10.89
CA TYR A 335 -11.95 14.59 -9.78
C TYR A 335 -10.45 14.93 -9.66
N TYR A 336 -9.56 13.96 -9.85
CA TYR A 336 -8.11 14.15 -9.84
C TYR A 336 -7.63 15.12 -10.93
N GLN A 337 -8.29 15.12 -12.09
CA GLN A 337 -8.02 16.04 -13.20
C GLN A 337 -8.42 17.47 -12.86
N MET A 338 -9.48 17.65 -12.07
CA MET A 338 -10.00 18.97 -11.69
C MET A 338 -9.34 19.54 -10.43
N GLU A 339 -8.72 18.72 -9.58
CA GLU A 339 -8.21 19.11 -8.27
C GLU A 339 -6.83 19.78 -8.36
N PRO A 340 -6.70 21.09 -8.07
CA PRO A 340 -5.42 21.79 -8.16
C PRO A 340 -4.55 21.62 -6.90
N ARG A 341 -5.12 21.23 -5.76
CA ARG A 341 -4.40 21.24 -4.48
C ARG A 341 -3.54 19.99 -4.34
N LYS A 342 -2.24 20.20 -4.18
CA LYS A 342 -1.21 19.15 -4.03
C LYS A 342 -1.58 18.11 -2.97
N THR A 343 -1.97 18.56 -1.79
CA THR A 343 -2.29 17.74 -0.60
C THR A 343 -3.37 16.70 -0.91
N LEU A 344 -4.43 17.12 -1.59
CA LEU A 344 -5.53 16.25 -1.99
C LEU A 344 -5.11 15.32 -3.14
N ARG A 345 -4.38 15.83 -4.14
CA ARG A 345 -3.84 14.99 -5.22
C ARG A 345 -2.99 13.84 -4.69
N ILE A 346 -2.11 14.08 -3.71
CA ILE A 346 -1.30 13.02 -3.09
C ILE A 346 -2.19 11.96 -2.43
N LYS A 347 -3.22 12.36 -1.68
CA LYS A 347 -4.17 11.42 -1.06
C LYS A 347 -4.94 10.62 -2.10
N MET A 348 -5.33 11.24 -3.21
CA MET A 348 -5.97 10.54 -4.32
C MET A 348 -5.02 9.54 -4.99
N LEU A 349 -3.73 9.87 -5.15
CA LEU A 349 -2.71 8.93 -5.64
C LEU A 349 -2.59 7.71 -4.72
N HIS A 350 -2.64 7.89 -3.40
CA HIS A 350 -2.69 6.77 -2.45
C HIS A 350 -3.93 5.91 -2.65
N VAL A 351 -5.11 6.53 -2.77
CA VAL A 351 -6.36 5.81 -3.05
C VAL A 351 -6.25 5.00 -4.34
N PHE A 352 -5.72 5.60 -5.43
CA PHE A 352 -5.53 4.90 -6.70
C PHE A 352 -4.59 3.69 -6.56
N LEU A 353 -3.47 3.84 -5.86
CA LEU A 353 -2.54 2.73 -5.62
C LEU A 353 -3.23 1.60 -4.85
N THR A 354 -3.97 1.93 -3.79
CA THR A 354 -4.69 0.93 -2.99
C THR A 354 -5.77 0.20 -3.81
N ILE A 355 -6.57 0.91 -4.63
CA ILE A 355 -7.59 0.22 -5.45
C ILE A 355 -6.98 -0.62 -6.58
N CYS A 356 -5.80 -0.26 -7.10
CA CYS A 356 -5.06 -1.10 -8.05
C CYS A 356 -4.59 -2.42 -7.42
N GLU A 357 -4.23 -2.41 -6.13
CA GLU A 357 -3.87 -3.63 -5.39
C GLU A 357 -5.10 -4.52 -5.10
N LEU A 358 -6.29 -3.94 -5.01
CA LEU A 358 -7.54 -4.66 -4.70
C LEU A 358 -8.12 -5.42 -5.90
N ASP A 359 -8.01 -4.87 -7.11
CA ASP A 359 -8.56 -5.47 -8.33
C ASP A 359 -7.74 -5.05 -9.55
N VAL A 360 -7.06 -6.02 -10.19
CA VAL A 360 -6.24 -5.77 -11.39
C VAL A 360 -7.01 -5.13 -12.54
N VAL A 361 -8.33 -5.35 -12.64
CA VAL A 361 -9.17 -4.72 -13.69
C VAL A 361 -9.20 -3.19 -13.55
N VAL A 362 -9.04 -2.66 -12.32
CA VAL A 362 -8.91 -1.22 -12.09
C VAL A 362 -7.70 -0.66 -12.83
N VAL A 363 -6.60 -1.41 -12.90
CA VAL A 363 -5.40 -1.02 -13.65
C VAL A 363 -5.73 -0.81 -15.13
N THR A 364 -6.50 -1.71 -15.73
CA THR A 364 -7.01 -1.59 -17.10
C THR A 364 -7.95 -0.38 -17.25
N GLN A 365 -8.83 -0.12 -16.28
CA GLN A 365 -9.70 1.07 -16.30
C GLN A 365 -8.86 2.36 -16.27
N LEU A 366 -7.86 2.43 -15.39
CA LEU A 366 -6.97 3.59 -15.28
C LEU A 366 -6.12 3.78 -16.53
N LEU A 367 -5.61 2.69 -17.13
CA LEU A 367 -4.83 2.71 -18.37
C LEU A 367 -5.62 3.31 -19.54
N ASN A 368 -6.92 3.01 -19.61
CA ASN A 368 -7.81 3.51 -20.66
C ASN A 368 -8.42 4.89 -20.35
N SER A 369 -8.13 5.45 -19.17
CA SER A 369 -8.61 6.75 -18.74
C SER A 369 -7.68 7.90 -19.14
N VAL A 370 -8.02 9.14 -18.74
CA VAL A 370 -7.15 10.31 -18.92
C VAL A 370 -5.95 10.33 -17.96
N LEU A 371 -5.97 9.49 -16.91
CA LEU A 371 -5.01 9.54 -15.81
C LEU A 371 -3.54 9.39 -16.24
N PRO A 372 -3.13 8.46 -17.14
CA PRO A 372 -1.73 8.32 -17.54
C PRO A 372 -1.18 9.60 -18.16
N MET A 373 -2.01 10.30 -18.93
CA MET A 373 -1.64 11.55 -19.60
C MET A 373 -1.49 12.70 -18.60
N GLU A 374 -2.39 12.78 -17.61
CA GLU A 374 -2.30 13.77 -16.53
C GLU A 374 -1.09 13.53 -15.63
N LEU A 375 -0.77 12.27 -15.30
CA LEU A 375 0.42 11.91 -14.53
C LEU A 375 1.71 12.26 -15.29
N ALA A 376 1.79 11.92 -16.58
CA ALA A 376 2.96 12.25 -17.40
C ALA A 376 3.21 13.76 -17.46
N ARG A 377 2.15 14.57 -17.65
CA ARG A 377 2.23 16.03 -17.63
C ARG A 377 2.69 16.54 -16.26
N ASP A 378 2.08 16.05 -15.18
CA ASP A 378 2.38 16.51 -13.82
C ASP A 378 3.81 16.19 -13.39
N ILE A 379 4.34 15.03 -13.79
CA ILE A 379 5.74 14.63 -13.56
C ILE A 379 6.71 15.60 -14.26
N GLN A 380 6.42 16.02 -15.48
CA GLN A 380 7.28 16.96 -16.21
C GLN A 380 7.22 18.38 -15.63
N ASP A 381 6.02 18.85 -15.30
CA ASP A 381 5.81 20.24 -14.87
C ASP A 381 6.24 20.46 -13.41
N ASN A 382 6.13 19.45 -12.55
CA ASN A 382 6.32 19.56 -11.10
C ASN A 382 7.37 18.60 -10.54
N PHE A 383 8.44 18.32 -11.28
CA PHE A 383 9.47 17.35 -10.90
C PHE A 383 10.21 17.66 -9.58
N GLU A 384 10.25 18.93 -9.17
CA GLU A 384 10.90 19.36 -7.92
C GLU A 384 10.14 18.92 -6.66
N ASP A 385 8.89 18.47 -6.81
CA ASP A 385 8.05 17.99 -5.72
C ASP A 385 8.28 16.49 -5.46
N SER A 386 9.29 16.17 -4.65
CA SER A 386 9.72 14.79 -4.43
C SER A 386 8.59 13.84 -4.00
N GLU A 387 7.73 14.26 -3.07
CA GLU A 387 6.63 13.43 -2.57
C GLU A 387 5.58 13.16 -3.65
N LYS A 388 5.15 14.21 -4.36
CA LYS A 388 4.14 14.06 -5.42
C LYS A 388 4.69 13.27 -6.61
N VAL A 389 5.93 13.53 -7.00
CA VAL A 389 6.61 12.82 -8.09
C VAL A 389 6.78 11.35 -7.73
N PHE A 390 7.16 11.04 -6.49
CA PHE A 390 7.25 9.66 -6.01
C PHE A 390 5.94 8.91 -6.23
N HIS A 391 4.81 9.44 -5.75
CA HIS A 391 3.53 8.77 -5.91
C HIS A 391 3.02 8.75 -7.36
N SER A 392 3.28 9.80 -8.14
CA SER A 392 2.87 9.88 -9.55
C SER A 392 3.64 8.87 -10.41
N THR A 393 4.94 8.74 -10.17
CA THR A 393 5.80 7.80 -10.90
C THR A 393 5.51 6.35 -10.50
N LEU A 394 5.25 6.10 -9.22
CA LEU A 394 4.81 4.79 -8.74
C LEU A 394 3.46 4.40 -9.36
N LEU A 395 2.46 5.29 -9.35
CA LEU A 395 1.16 4.97 -9.94
C LEU A 395 1.24 4.76 -11.45
N LEU A 396 2.02 5.60 -12.15
CA LEU A 396 2.22 5.45 -13.59
C LEU A 396 2.89 4.11 -13.94
N SER A 397 3.86 3.66 -13.13
CA SER A 397 4.48 2.34 -13.31
C SER A 397 3.53 1.18 -12.97
N VAL A 398 2.66 1.31 -11.96
CA VAL A 398 1.58 0.34 -11.70
C VAL A 398 0.62 0.25 -12.88
N ILE A 399 0.19 1.38 -13.46
CA ILE A 399 -0.74 1.41 -14.60
C ILE A 399 -0.20 0.65 -15.81
N PHE A 400 1.10 0.79 -16.13
CA PHE A 400 1.71 0.07 -17.25
C PHE A 400 2.22 -1.33 -16.92
N SER A 401 2.17 -1.76 -15.65
CA SER A 401 2.76 -3.02 -15.19
C SER A 401 2.11 -4.28 -15.78
N THR A 402 0.89 -4.18 -16.30
CA THR A 402 0.18 -5.30 -16.94
C THR A 402 0.72 -5.63 -18.33
N GLY A 403 1.45 -4.71 -18.97
CA GLY A 403 1.86 -4.85 -20.36
C GLY A 403 0.72 -4.73 -21.37
N GLU A 404 -0.48 -4.31 -20.94
CA GLU A 404 -1.58 -4.02 -21.84
C GLU A 404 -1.27 -2.81 -22.74
N LYS A 405 -1.69 -2.88 -24.00
CA LYS A 405 -1.45 -1.79 -24.95
C LYS A 405 -2.32 -0.57 -24.60
N PRO A 406 -1.73 0.62 -24.37
CA PRO A 406 -2.50 1.81 -24.05
C PRO A 406 -3.27 2.36 -25.26
N PRO A 407 -4.27 3.23 -25.02
CA PRO A 407 -4.90 4.02 -26.07
C PRO A 407 -3.88 4.84 -26.88
N THR A 408 -4.17 5.06 -28.16
CA THR A 408 -3.25 5.77 -29.07
C THR A 408 -2.95 7.21 -28.63
N GLY A 409 -3.90 7.89 -27.99
CA GLY A 409 -3.69 9.24 -27.44
C GLY A 409 -2.65 9.30 -26.32
N THR A 410 -2.34 8.18 -25.66
CA THR A 410 -1.31 8.13 -24.61
C THR A 410 0.07 8.49 -25.16
N TYR A 411 0.38 8.11 -26.40
CA TYR A 411 1.66 8.42 -27.04
C TYR A 411 1.84 9.91 -27.38
N ASP A 412 0.78 10.71 -27.37
CA ASP A 412 0.90 12.17 -27.53
C ASP A 412 1.55 12.82 -26.30
N PHE A 413 1.39 12.21 -25.12
CA PHE A 413 1.93 12.68 -23.85
C PHE A 413 3.19 11.91 -23.46
N ILE A 414 3.15 10.58 -23.51
CA ILE A 414 4.31 9.71 -23.31
C ILE A 414 5.03 9.53 -24.65
N ASN A 415 5.52 10.67 -25.16
CA ASN A 415 6.25 10.77 -26.41
C ASN A 415 7.78 10.79 -26.17
N LYS A 416 8.56 10.91 -27.24
CA LYS A 416 10.03 11.05 -27.16
C LYS A 416 10.49 12.16 -26.21
N LYS A 417 9.80 13.31 -26.14
CA LYS A 417 10.19 14.42 -25.24
C LYS A 417 10.06 14.02 -23.77
N PHE A 418 8.96 13.33 -23.42
CA PHE A 418 8.78 12.78 -22.07
C PHE A 418 9.88 11.76 -21.76
N LEU A 419 10.15 10.83 -22.67
CA LEU A 419 11.18 9.81 -22.48
C LEU A 419 12.59 10.41 -22.37
N HIS A 420 12.93 11.43 -23.17
CA HIS A 420 14.20 12.14 -23.04
C HIS A 420 14.36 12.77 -21.66
N PHE A 421 13.28 13.40 -21.15
CA PHE A 421 13.23 13.98 -19.83
C PHE A 421 13.46 12.92 -18.75
N ILE A 422 12.75 11.78 -18.81
CA ILE A 422 12.92 10.69 -17.84
C ILE A 422 14.34 10.14 -17.88
N PHE A 423 14.91 9.87 -19.06
CA PHE A 423 16.29 9.40 -19.18
C PHE A 423 17.31 10.44 -18.69
N GLU A 424 17.08 11.73 -18.92
CA GLU A 424 17.97 12.79 -18.39
C GLU A 424 17.93 12.81 -16.86
N LYS A 425 16.74 12.78 -16.27
CA LYS A 425 16.57 12.73 -14.81
C LYS A 425 17.13 11.45 -14.19
N LEU A 426 16.99 10.31 -14.89
CA LEU A 426 17.56 9.04 -14.46
C LEU A 426 19.09 9.10 -14.38
N GLU A 427 19.75 9.66 -15.40
CA GLU A 427 21.21 9.77 -15.39
C GLU A 427 21.74 10.86 -14.43
N ASP A 428 20.91 11.86 -14.09
CA ASP A 428 21.25 12.83 -13.04
C ASP A 428 21.28 12.20 -11.64
N VAL A 429 20.65 11.03 -11.43
CA VAL A 429 20.70 10.29 -10.15
C VAL A 429 22.13 9.91 -9.78
N VAL A 430 23.00 9.64 -10.77
CA VAL A 430 24.43 9.38 -10.53
C VAL A 430 25.09 10.54 -9.76
N LYS A 431 24.60 11.77 -9.94
CA LYS A 431 25.13 12.96 -9.27
C LYS A 431 24.44 13.25 -7.93
N SER A 432 23.15 13.00 -7.83
CA SER A 432 22.36 13.32 -6.63
C SER A 432 22.39 12.22 -5.57
N ASP A 433 22.72 10.98 -5.93
CA ASP A 433 22.68 9.78 -5.07
C ASP A 433 21.27 9.49 -4.50
N ASP A 434 20.23 9.90 -5.24
CA ASP A 434 18.82 9.65 -4.88
C ASP A 434 18.31 8.35 -5.51
N GLU A 435 18.66 7.22 -4.87
CA GLU A 435 18.31 5.89 -5.36
C GLU A 435 16.80 5.64 -5.48
N GLU A 436 15.99 6.26 -4.63
CA GLU A 436 14.53 6.07 -4.61
C GLU A 436 13.88 6.70 -5.86
N VAL A 437 14.30 7.91 -6.22
CA VAL A 437 13.89 8.56 -7.47
C VAL A 437 14.36 7.75 -8.68
N GLY A 438 15.62 7.30 -8.67
CA GLY A 438 16.16 6.48 -9.75
C GLY A 438 15.41 5.18 -9.97
N GLN A 439 15.03 4.48 -8.90
CA GLN A 439 14.22 3.28 -8.97
C GLN A 439 12.86 3.55 -9.59
N ASN A 440 12.15 4.61 -9.16
CA ASN A 440 10.83 4.92 -9.69
C ASN A 440 10.85 5.31 -11.18
N LEU A 441 11.82 6.12 -11.59
CA LEU A 441 12.00 6.49 -12.99
C LEU A 441 12.29 5.27 -13.86
N LEU A 442 13.14 4.37 -13.37
CA LEU A 442 13.42 3.10 -14.04
C LEU A 442 12.16 2.23 -14.15
N SER A 443 11.35 2.14 -13.09
CA SER A 443 10.10 1.40 -13.10
C SER A 443 9.13 1.89 -14.18
N ILE A 444 9.07 3.21 -14.44
CA ILE A 444 8.23 3.73 -15.53
C ILE A 444 8.75 3.26 -16.89
N ILE A 445 10.05 3.36 -17.13
CA ILE A 445 10.67 2.95 -18.41
C ILE A 445 10.37 1.47 -18.66
N LEU A 446 10.61 0.63 -17.65
CA LEU A 446 10.42 -0.81 -17.74
C LEU A 446 8.95 -1.18 -17.93
N ALA A 447 8.05 -0.63 -17.11
CA ALA A 447 6.62 -0.89 -17.21
C ALA A 447 6.05 -0.44 -18.56
N PHE A 448 6.39 0.78 -18.99
CA PHE A 448 5.94 1.28 -20.29
C PHE A 448 6.53 0.46 -21.45
N ASN A 449 7.71 -0.14 -21.31
CA ASN A 449 8.27 -0.99 -22.37
C ASN A 449 7.52 -2.32 -22.55
N LEU A 450 6.84 -2.84 -21.52
CA LEU A 450 6.23 -4.17 -21.53
C LEU A 450 5.27 -4.38 -22.71
N HIS A 451 4.45 -3.39 -23.04
CA HIS A 451 3.41 -3.52 -24.07
C HIS A 451 3.92 -3.57 -25.51
N PHE A 452 5.21 -3.30 -25.77
CA PHE A 452 5.76 -3.35 -27.12
C PHE A 452 6.09 -4.78 -27.54
N GLU A 453 5.25 -5.38 -28.39
CA GLU A 453 5.52 -6.68 -29.00
C GLU A 453 6.57 -6.57 -30.12
N ASN A 454 6.55 -5.48 -30.90
CA ASN A 454 7.50 -5.23 -31.99
C ASN A 454 8.59 -4.25 -31.56
N VAL A 455 9.82 -4.76 -31.49
CA VAL A 455 11.02 -4.01 -31.08
C VAL A 455 11.33 -2.82 -32.02
N GLN A 456 10.88 -2.86 -33.28
CA GLN A 456 11.09 -1.76 -34.24
C GLN A 456 10.15 -0.56 -34.04
N GLU A 457 8.98 -0.78 -33.44
CA GLU A 457 7.99 0.28 -33.15
C GLU A 457 8.18 0.89 -31.76
N ASN A 458 9.20 0.43 -31.05
CA ASN A 458 9.43 0.77 -29.67
C ASN A 458 10.08 2.15 -29.51
N ILE A 459 9.26 3.15 -29.18
CA ILE A 459 9.70 4.54 -29.00
C ILE A 459 10.66 4.70 -27.81
N VAL A 460 10.62 3.80 -26.81
CA VAL A 460 11.53 3.83 -25.66
C VAL A 460 12.95 3.57 -26.14
N LEU A 461 13.12 2.51 -26.93
CA LEU A 461 14.41 2.14 -27.50
C LEU A 461 14.86 3.12 -28.57
N GLU A 462 13.95 3.63 -29.40
CA GLU A 462 14.26 4.67 -30.38
C GLU A 462 14.80 5.94 -29.70
N THR A 463 14.19 6.36 -28.59
CA THR A 463 14.66 7.51 -27.80
C THR A 463 15.99 7.21 -27.13
N LEU A 464 16.20 5.97 -26.65
CA LEU A 464 17.45 5.57 -25.99
C LEU A 464 18.65 5.55 -26.96
N LYS A 465 18.43 5.19 -28.23
CA LYS A 465 19.47 5.25 -29.29
C LYS A 465 20.05 6.64 -29.51
N GLU A 466 19.32 7.69 -29.15
CA GLU A 466 19.75 9.08 -29.28
C GLU A 466 20.68 9.51 -28.12
N LYS A 467 20.82 8.70 -27.06
CA LYS A 467 21.67 9.00 -25.90
C LYS A 467 23.12 8.58 -26.14
N GLN A 468 24.06 9.40 -25.67
CA GLN A 468 25.50 9.11 -25.74
C GLN A 468 25.98 8.17 -24.64
N SER A 469 25.33 8.21 -23.48
CA SER A 469 25.66 7.40 -22.30
C SER A 469 24.40 7.14 -21.50
N ALA A 470 24.32 5.97 -20.86
CA ALA A 470 23.22 5.57 -20.00
C ALA A 470 23.76 4.76 -18.80
N GLN A 471 24.67 5.35 -18.02
CA GLN A 471 25.45 4.63 -17.02
C GLN A 471 24.57 4.11 -15.89
N TYR A 472 23.70 4.97 -15.32
CA TYR A 472 22.81 4.54 -14.25
C TYR A 472 21.89 3.42 -14.73
N LEU A 473 21.29 3.62 -15.91
CA LEU A 473 20.39 2.65 -16.51
C LEU A 473 21.06 1.28 -16.68
N THR A 474 22.21 1.22 -17.35
CA THR A 474 22.87 -0.05 -17.67
C THR A 474 23.38 -0.78 -16.44
N GLU A 475 24.01 -0.07 -15.49
CA GLU A 475 24.47 -0.63 -14.22
C GLU A 475 23.29 -1.18 -13.41
N ARG A 476 22.18 -0.43 -13.33
CA ARG A 476 21.01 -0.83 -12.56
C ARG A 476 20.28 -2.02 -13.19
N LEU A 477 20.19 -2.11 -14.52
CA LEU A 477 19.62 -3.26 -15.20
C LEU A 477 20.40 -4.54 -14.91
N ILE A 478 21.74 -4.49 -14.94
CA ILE A 478 22.59 -5.64 -14.60
C ILE A 478 22.42 -6.03 -13.14
N PHE A 479 22.34 -5.03 -12.24
CA PHE A 479 22.10 -5.27 -10.82
C PHE A 479 20.76 -6.00 -10.58
N LEU A 480 19.67 -5.51 -11.16
CA LEU A 480 18.34 -6.11 -11.02
C LEU A 480 18.29 -7.51 -11.61
N LEU A 481 18.89 -7.71 -12.80
CA LEU A 481 18.97 -9.02 -13.45
C LEU A 481 19.77 -10.02 -12.61
N ASN A 482 20.85 -9.60 -11.94
CA ASN A 482 21.63 -10.46 -11.06
C ASN A 482 20.85 -10.92 -9.82
N ARG A 483 19.98 -10.05 -9.30
CA ARG A 483 19.12 -10.33 -8.14
C ARG A 483 17.81 -11.03 -8.49
N GLU A 484 17.48 -11.11 -9.78
CA GLU A 484 16.17 -11.54 -10.26
C GLU A 484 15.01 -10.71 -9.70
N GLU A 485 15.28 -9.44 -9.40
CA GLU A 485 14.27 -8.50 -8.91
C GLU A 485 13.60 -7.81 -10.10
N ASP A 486 12.27 -7.78 -10.09
CA ASP A 486 11.46 -7.07 -11.08
C ASP A 486 10.75 -5.89 -10.40
N PRO A 487 11.16 -4.64 -10.68
CA PRO A 487 10.57 -3.47 -10.04
C PRO A 487 9.12 -3.20 -10.49
N CYS A 488 8.65 -3.82 -11.57
CA CYS A 488 7.28 -3.66 -12.08
C CYS A 488 6.31 -4.73 -11.53
N LYS A 489 6.78 -5.77 -10.85
CA LYS A 489 5.93 -6.77 -10.18
C LYS A 489 5.43 -6.27 -8.82
N ILE A 490 4.69 -5.17 -8.86
CA ILE A 490 4.12 -4.51 -7.68
C ILE A 490 2.82 -5.22 -7.23
N LEU A 491 2.02 -5.67 -8.19
CA LEU A 491 0.72 -6.30 -7.93
C LEU A 491 0.85 -7.81 -7.70
N THR A 492 0.23 -8.31 -6.63
CA THR A 492 0.32 -9.73 -6.22
C THR A 492 -0.40 -10.69 -7.17
N GLU A 493 -1.46 -10.20 -7.83
CA GLU A 493 -2.31 -11.01 -8.73
C GLU A 493 -1.65 -11.27 -10.10
N ASN A 494 -0.59 -10.53 -10.47
CA ASN A 494 0.02 -10.61 -11.80
C ASN A 494 1.28 -11.50 -11.84
N LYS A 495 1.18 -12.75 -11.36
CA LYS A 495 2.33 -13.67 -11.27
C LYS A 495 2.88 -14.09 -12.63
N ASP A 496 2.00 -14.19 -13.62
CA ASP A 496 2.32 -14.67 -14.97
C ASP A 496 2.86 -13.57 -15.91
N ALA A 497 2.88 -12.30 -15.47
CA ALA A 497 3.49 -11.22 -16.25
C ALA A 497 4.95 -11.50 -16.57
N GLU A 498 5.32 -11.13 -17.80
CA GLU A 498 6.70 -11.15 -18.28
C GLU A 498 7.58 -10.29 -17.38
N ASN A 499 8.82 -10.74 -17.16
CA ASN A 499 9.74 -10.00 -16.33
C ASN A 499 10.18 -8.73 -17.09
N SER A 500 9.90 -7.56 -16.53
CA SER A 500 10.09 -6.28 -17.21
C SER A 500 11.57 -6.00 -17.53
N VAL A 501 12.47 -6.35 -16.61
CA VAL A 501 13.92 -6.19 -16.75
C VAL A 501 14.44 -7.11 -17.86
N MET A 502 14.06 -8.39 -17.83
CA MET A 502 14.46 -9.38 -18.81
C MET A 502 13.97 -9.00 -20.21
N LYS A 503 12.68 -8.64 -20.32
CA LYS A 503 12.07 -8.20 -21.58
C LYS A 503 12.78 -6.97 -22.13
N PHE A 504 13.03 -5.95 -21.30
CA PHE A 504 13.76 -4.75 -21.70
C PHE A 504 15.18 -5.07 -22.17
N MET A 505 15.91 -5.94 -21.46
CA MET A 505 17.24 -6.39 -21.86
C MET A 505 17.21 -7.13 -23.20
N ILE A 506 16.29 -8.08 -23.40
CA ILE A 506 16.17 -8.79 -24.68
C ILE A 506 15.93 -7.80 -25.83
N ASP A 507 15.04 -6.83 -25.65
CA ASP A 507 14.76 -5.84 -26.68
C ASP A 507 15.96 -4.92 -26.96
N MET A 508 16.61 -4.39 -25.91
CA MET A 508 17.80 -3.54 -26.05
C MET A 508 18.89 -4.25 -26.84
N PHE A 509 19.21 -5.49 -26.48
CA PHE A 509 20.27 -6.28 -27.12
C PHE A 509 19.88 -6.75 -28.53
N SER A 510 18.64 -6.52 -28.98
CA SER A 510 18.24 -6.74 -30.38
C SER A 510 18.83 -5.68 -31.32
N PHE A 511 19.32 -4.55 -30.80
CA PHE A 511 19.93 -3.47 -31.58
C PHE A 511 21.43 -3.30 -31.25
N PRO A 512 22.33 -3.36 -32.26
CA PRO A 512 23.76 -3.15 -32.03
C PRO A 512 24.10 -1.80 -31.40
N GLU A 513 23.40 -0.73 -31.79
CA GLU A 513 23.69 0.63 -31.32
C GLU A 513 23.44 0.81 -29.82
N LEU A 514 22.53 0.02 -29.24
CA LEU A 514 22.22 0.06 -27.81
C LEU A 514 23.20 -0.76 -26.97
N ILE A 515 23.90 -1.71 -27.57
CA ILE A 515 24.91 -2.51 -26.87
C ILE A 515 26.13 -1.65 -26.54
N ASP A 516 26.44 -0.67 -27.38
CA ASP A 516 27.55 0.27 -27.15
C ASP A 516 27.36 1.15 -25.90
N LEU A 517 26.15 1.21 -25.33
CA LEU A 517 25.89 1.86 -24.05
C LEU A 517 26.46 1.08 -22.85
N PHE A 518 26.72 -0.22 -23.01
CA PHE A 518 27.33 -1.06 -21.98
C PHE A 518 28.85 -1.07 -22.15
N TYR A 519 29.59 -0.94 -21.05
CA TYR A 519 31.03 -1.14 -21.12
C TYR A 519 31.35 -2.63 -21.34
N LEU A 520 32.51 -2.92 -21.92
CA LEU A 520 32.96 -4.30 -22.13
C LEU A 520 32.97 -5.14 -20.83
N ASN A 521 33.26 -4.52 -19.69
CA ASN A 521 33.22 -5.20 -18.39
C ASN A 521 31.79 -5.55 -17.99
N ASP A 522 30.83 -4.67 -18.25
CA ASP A 522 29.41 -4.88 -17.96
C ASP A 522 28.87 -6.07 -18.77
N ILE A 523 29.23 -6.15 -20.05
CA ILE A 523 28.90 -7.29 -20.91
C ILE A 523 29.50 -8.60 -20.38
N LYS A 524 30.75 -8.57 -19.90
CA LYS A 524 31.38 -9.76 -19.30
C LYS A 524 30.67 -10.20 -18.01
N VAL A 525 30.32 -9.25 -17.15
CA VAL A 525 29.54 -9.51 -15.92
C VAL A 525 28.17 -10.10 -16.29
N LEU A 526 27.49 -9.51 -17.27
CA LEU A 526 26.21 -10.00 -17.79
C LEU A 526 26.33 -11.45 -18.29
N LEU A 527 27.32 -11.78 -19.11
CA LEU A 527 27.57 -13.15 -19.55
C LEU A 527 27.83 -14.12 -18.40
N GLY A 528 28.56 -13.66 -17.36
CA GLY A 528 28.77 -14.44 -16.14
C GLY A 528 27.46 -14.73 -15.40
N ILE A 529 26.57 -13.74 -15.29
CA ILE A 529 25.23 -13.91 -14.72
C ILE A 529 24.43 -14.91 -15.56
N ILE A 530 24.41 -14.75 -16.89
CA ILE A 530 23.61 -15.60 -17.77
C ILE A 530 24.07 -17.07 -17.69
N VAL A 531 25.38 -17.34 -17.76
CA VAL A 531 25.89 -18.73 -17.66
C VAL A 531 25.57 -19.36 -16.31
N ARG A 532 25.68 -18.59 -15.22
CA ARG A 532 25.27 -19.05 -13.88
C ARG A 532 23.78 -19.44 -13.90
N GLN A 533 22.92 -18.55 -14.40
CA GLN A 533 21.48 -18.80 -14.42
C GLN A 533 21.08 -19.96 -15.33
N LEU A 534 21.68 -20.10 -16.52
CA LEU A 534 21.44 -21.25 -17.40
C LEU A 534 21.89 -22.58 -16.77
N THR A 535 22.83 -22.54 -15.82
CA THR A 535 23.28 -23.74 -15.08
C THR A 535 22.35 -24.07 -13.92
N ASP A 536 21.81 -23.06 -13.24
CA ASP A 536 20.98 -23.20 -12.03
C ASP A 536 19.50 -23.49 -12.37
N LEU A 537 18.98 -22.99 -13.51
CA LEU A 537 17.57 -23.13 -13.92
C LEU A 537 17.25 -24.52 -14.48
N LEU A 538 16.05 -25.00 -14.14
CA LEU A 538 15.56 -26.33 -14.53
C LEU A 538 15.00 -26.34 -15.97
N PRO A 539 14.94 -27.54 -16.61
CA PRO A 539 14.29 -27.67 -17.91
C PRO A 539 12.81 -27.28 -17.93
N GLY A 540 12.42 -26.48 -18.94
CA GLY A 540 11.05 -26.02 -19.16
C GLY A 540 10.68 -24.76 -18.37
N GLU A 541 11.60 -24.17 -17.61
CA GLU A 541 11.35 -22.88 -16.95
C GLU A 541 11.39 -21.75 -17.97
N LYS A 542 10.29 -20.97 -18.10
CA LYS A 542 10.18 -19.84 -19.06
C LYS A 542 11.39 -18.89 -19.02
N LYS A 543 11.94 -18.63 -17.82
CA LYS A 543 13.13 -17.80 -17.62
C LYS A 543 14.37 -18.31 -18.38
N ARG A 544 14.55 -19.63 -18.47
CA ARG A 544 15.72 -20.23 -19.11
C ARG A 544 15.73 -19.94 -20.60
N PHE A 545 14.57 -20.03 -21.24
CA PHE A 545 14.37 -19.62 -22.63
C PHE A 545 14.69 -18.12 -22.85
N ASP A 546 14.25 -17.24 -21.95
CA ASP A 546 14.53 -15.81 -22.04
C ASP A 546 16.03 -15.49 -21.93
N TYR A 547 16.76 -16.17 -21.03
CA TYR A 547 18.21 -16.08 -20.96
C TYR A 547 18.89 -16.53 -22.26
N LEU A 548 18.41 -17.60 -22.90
CA LEU A 548 18.93 -18.06 -24.20
C LEU A 548 18.69 -17.02 -25.30
N ARG A 549 17.52 -16.35 -25.32
CA ARG A 549 17.24 -15.25 -26.27
C ARG A 549 18.23 -14.10 -26.07
N LEU A 550 18.51 -13.76 -24.81
CA LEU A 550 19.50 -12.72 -24.50
C LEU A 550 20.91 -13.12 -24.97
N VAL A 551 21.31 -14.39 -24.79
CA VAL A 551 22.58 -14.91 -25.35
C VAL A 551 22.62 -14.76 -26.86
N LYS A 552 21.58 -15.19 -27.58
CA LYS A 552 21.52 -15.08 -29.04
C LYS A 552 21.75 -13.64 -29.51
N ASN A 553 21.06 -12.70 -28.88
CA ASN A 553 21.18 -11.28 -29.19
C ASN A 553 22.59 -10.73 -28.89
N LEU A 554 23.17 -11.10 -27.73
CA LEU A 554 24.54 -10.75 -27.38
C LEU A 554 25.57 -11.28 -28.39
N LEU A 555 25.47 -12.56 -28.76
CA LEU A 555 26.40 -13.19 -29.72
C LEU A 555 26.34 -12.55 -31.10
N LYS A 556 25.13 -12.16 -31.52
CA LYS A 556 24.87 -11.59 -32.85
C LYS A 556 25.29 -10.14 -32.99
N ASN A 557 24.97 -9.32 -31.98
CA ASN A 557 25.01 -7.87 -32.11
C ASN A 557 26.20 -7.23 -31.36
N SER A 558 26.89 -7.96 -30.48
CA SER A 558 28.08 -7.45 -29.76
C SER A 558 29.40 -7.90 -30.39
N ASN A 559 30.51 -7.29 -29.97
CA ASN A 559 31.88 -7.70 -30.33
C ASN A 559 32.36 -8.97 -29.58
N TYR A 560 31.47 -9.96 -29.37
CA TYR A 560 31.74 -11.16 -28.59
C TYR A 560 33.00 -11.92 -29.06
N GLY A 561 33.22 -11.96 -30.37
CA GLY A 561 34.36 -12.64 -30.99
C GLY A 561 35.73 -12.17 -30.54
N GLU A 562 35.86 -10.94 -30.03
CA GLU A 562 37.14 -10.40 -29.57
C GLU A 562 37.56 -10.90 -28.18
N HIS A 563 36.58 -11.16 -27.31
CA HIS A 563 36.86 -11.48 -25.90
C HIS A 563 36.47 -12.90 -25.49
N LEU A 564 35.52 -13.56 -26.19
CA LEU A 564 35.12 -14.96 -25.99
C LEU A 564 34.86 -15.33 -24.51
N HIS A 565 34.32 -14.38 -23.75
CA HIS A 565 34.20 -14.51 -22.30
C HIS A 565 33.07 -15.50 -21.99
N GLN A 566 33.31 -16.43 -21.07
CA GLN A 566 32.39 -17.53 -20.73
C GLN A 566 32.06 -18.49 -21.89
N LEU A 567 32.88 -18.54 -22.95
CA LEU A 567 32.65 -19.47 -24.08
C LEU A 567 32.52 -20.93 -23.63
N GLU A 568 33.43 -21.43 -22.79
CA GLU A 568 33.35 -22.79 -22.26
C GLU A 568 32.10 -23.02 -21.39
N GLY A 569 31.67 -21.99 -20.66
CA GLY A 569 30.44 -22.02 -19.87
C GLY A 569 29.22 -22.19 -20.74
N LEU A 570 29.09 -21.35 -21.78
CA LEU A 570 28.01 -21.44 -22.77
C LEU A 570 28.01 -22.78 -23.49
N GLN A 571 29.17 -23.29 -23.92
CA GLN A 571 29.28 -24.61 -24.54
C GLN A 571 28.79 -25.73 -23.62
N LYS A 572 29.09 -25.66 -22.31
CA LYS A 572 28.58 -26.64 -21.34
C LYS A 572 27.07 -26.54 -21.18
N CYS A 573 26.52 -25.33 -21.04
CA CYS A 573 25.09 -25.11 -20.95
C CYS A 573 24.36 -25.64 -22.19
N PHE A 574 24.86 -25.34 -23.39
CA PHE A 574 24.24 -25.79 -24.64
C PHE A 574 24.29 -27.32 -24.78
N ARG A 575 25.44 -27.96 -24.51
CA ARG A 575 25.53 -29.43 -24.50
C ARG A 575 24.56 -30.04 -23.50
N PHE A 576 24.46 -29.45 -22.30
CA PHE A 576 23.54 -29.91 -21.27
C PHE A 576 22.10 -29.87 -21.78
N ILE A 577 21.66 -28.75 -22.36
CA ILE A 577 20.31 -28.58 -22.93
C ILE A 577 20.05 -29.63 -24.04
N LEU A 578 20.98 -29.81 -24.98
CA LEU A 578 20.82 -30.76 -26.09
C LEU A 578 20.85 -32.23 -25.65
N SER A 579 21.48 -32.55 -24.52
CA SER A 579 21.62 -33.91 -23.99
C SER A 579 20.52 -34.33 -23.01
N GLN A 580 19.55 -33.46 -22.71
CA GLN A 580 18.47 -33.74 -21.77
C GLN A 580 17.56 -34.88 -22.26
N GLU A 581 17.10 -35.73 -21.34
CA GLU A 581 16.16 -36.82 -21.66
C GLU A 581 14.77 -36.30 -22.04
N PHE A 582 14.35 -35.18 -21.43
CA PHE A 582 13.08 -34.48 -21.69
C PHE A 582 13.35 -32.99 -21.91
N PRO A 583 13.88 -32.60 -23.08
CA PRO A 583 14.19 -31.21 -23.36
C PRO A 583 12.93 -30.42 -23.70
N ASP A 584 12.99 -29.11 -23.43
CA ASP A 584 12.04 -28.16 -24.00
C ASP A 584 12.38 -27.92 -25.49
N GLU A 585 11.38 -28.05 -26.37
CA GLU A 585 11.59 -28.01 -27.82
C GLU A 585 12.02 -26.62 -28.31
N ASP A 586 11.50 -25.55 -27.69
CA ASP A 586 11.81 -24.18 -28.07
C ASP A 586 13.25 -23.83 -27.68
N GLU A 587 13.69 -24.26 -26.50
CA GLU A 587 15.08 -24.09 -26.07
C GLU A 587 16.06 -24.85 -26.96
N VAL A 588 15.78 -26.11 -27.30
CA VAL A 588 16.63 -26.91 -28.18
C VAL A 588 16.72 -26.26 -29.55
N THR A 589 15.60 -25.83 -30.11
CA THR A 589 15.55 -25.15 -31.40
C THR A 589 16.43 -23.89 -31.37
N LEU A 590 16.29 -23.07 -30.34
CA LEU A 590 17.07 -21.84 -30.19
C LEU A 590 18.57 -22.11 -30.02
N VAL A 591 18.96 -23.14 -29.27
CA VAL A 591 20.36 -23.55 -29.12
C VAL A 591 20.93 -24.03 -30.46
N LEU A 592 20.20 -24.86 -31.20
CA LEU A 592 20.63 -25.36 -32.52
C LEU A 592 20.78 -24.22 -33.54
N GLU A 593 19.87 -23.23 -33.52
CA GLU A 593 20.01 -22.03 -34.33
C GLU A 593 21.31 -21.28 -34.01
N MET A 594 21.64 -21.09 -32.73
CA MET A 594 22.88 -20.43 -32.31
C MET A 594 24.13 -21.22 -32.70
N THR A 595 24.12 -22.55 -32.56
CA THR A 595 25.28 -23.36 -32.97
C THR A 595 25.48 -23.34 -34.48
N TYR A 596 24.40 -23.26 -35.25
CA TYR A 596 24.44 -23.12 -36.71
C TYR A 596 24.87 -21.72 -37.18
N GLU A 597 24.39 -20.65 -36.51
CA GLU A 597 24.72 -19.26 -36.85
C GLU A 597 26.17 -18.92 -36.47
N PHE A 598 26.72 -19.55 -35.41
CA PHE A 598 28.06 -19.29 -34.89
C PHE A 598 28.94 -20.57 -34.77
N PRO A 599 29.19 -21.29 -35.88
CA PRO A 599 29.90 -22.57 -35.84
C PRO A 599 31.33 -22.44 -35.31
N GLN A 600 31.99 -21.31 -35.57
CA GLN A 600 33.35 -21.02 -35.09
C GLN A 600 33.50 -21.08 -33.56
N TRP A 601 32.40 -20.93 -32.82
CA TRP A 601 32.38 -20.94 -31.36
C TRP A 601 31.78 -22.24 -30.79
N PHE A 602 30.96 -22.94 -31.56
CA PHE A 602 30.14 -24.05 -31.05
C PHE A 602 30.23 -25.35 -31.85
N GLU A 603 31.22 -25.53 -32.74
CA GLU A 603 31.40 -26.74 -33.57
C GLU A 603 31.42 -28.08 -32.78
N ASN A 604 31.80 -28.04 -31.50
CA ASN A 604 31.91 -29.23 -30.63
C ASN A 604 30.77 -29.35 -29.61
N VAL A 605 29.70 -28.58 -29.77
CA VAL A 605 28.46 -28.65 -28.96
C VAL A 605 27.46 -29.50 -29.73
#